data_AF-V5GK06-F1
#
_entry.id   AF-V5GK06-F1
#
_cell.length_a   1.000
_cell.length_b   1.000
_cell.length_c   1.000
_cell.angle_alpha   90.00
_cell.angle_beta   90.00
_cell.angle_gamma   90.00
#
_symmetry.space_group_name_H-M   'P 1'
#
loop_
_entity.id
_entity.type
_entity.pdbx_description
1 polymer ?
#
loop_
_entity_poly.entity_id
_entity_poly.type
_entity_poly.pdbx_seq_one_letter_code
_entity_poly.pdbx_strand_id
1 'polypeptide(L)'
;FPTWERTLIIYVGATAMWLIGKRLKKRHNLKDDVRESLYDECNTWVRAINTKGTKFLGGDGPNLADLAVYGVLSSIEGCDAFKDCLDRTKIGKWYFSMKEAVTQHQGAR
;
A
#
# COMPACT_ATOMS: atom_id res chain seq x y z
N PHE A 1 18.31 6.01 -25.14
CA PHE A 1 16.92 5.96 -25.61
C PHE A 1 16.54 7.33 -26.17
N PRO A 2 16.28 7.44 -27.48
CA PRO A 2 15.71 8.64 -28.09
C PRO A 2 14.49 9.13 -27.32
N THR A 3 14.33 10.45 -27.22
CA THR A 3 13.20 11.08 -26.50
C THR A 3 11.84 10.67 -27.06
N TRP A 4 11.73 10.42 -28.37
CA TRP A 4 10.49 9.98 -29.01
C TRP A 4 10.06 8.58 -28.58
N GLU A 5 10.99 7.61 -28.46
CA GLU A 5 10.69 6.26 -27.97
C GLU A 5 10.16 6.29 -26.54
N ARG A 6 10.78 7.10 -25.68
CA ARG A 6 10.33 7.27 -24.28
C ARG A 6 8.90 7.81 -24.21
N THR A 7 8.61 8.86 -24.97
CA THR A 7 7.27 9.46 -25.00
C THR A 7 6.23 8.45 -25.48
N LEU A 8 6.53 7.69 -26.54
CA LEU A 8 5.64 6.69 -27.11
C LEU A 8 5.37 5.53 -26.12
N ILE A 9 6.41 5.04 -25.45
CA ILE A 9 6.30 3.99 -24.43
C ILE A 9 5.46 4.47 -23.24
N ILE A 10 5.61 5.72 -22.80
CA ILE A 10 4.82 6.28 -21.68
C ILE A 10 3.33 6.32 -22.05
N TYR A 11 2.97 6.85 -23.22
CA TYR A 11 1.57 6.98 -23.62
C TYR A 11 0.89 5.63 -23.92
N VAL A 12 1.57 4.75 -24.66
CA VAL A 12 1.05 3.42 -24.99
C VAL A 12 0.99 2.55 -23.74
N GLY A 13 2.04 2.58 -22.91
CA GLY A 13 2.09 1.87 -21.63
C GLY A 13 0.98 2.33 -20.68
N ALA A 14 0.76 3.63 -20.54
CA ALA A 14 -0.31 4.17 -19.71
C ALA A 14 -1.70 3.72 -20.19
N THR A 15 -1.93 3.73 -21.50
CA THR A 15 -3.20 3.30 -22.10
C THR A 15 -3.44 1.80 -21.90
N ALA A 16 -2.40 0.98 -22.10
CA ALA A 16 -2.44 -0.46 -21.85
C ALA A 16 -2.71 -0.76 -20.38
N MET A 17 -2.02 -0.08 -19.45
CA MET A 17 -2.22 -0.25 -18.01
C MET A 17 -3.62 0.18 -17.57
N TRP A 18 -4.18 1.23 -18.16
CA TRP A 18 -5.56 1.65 -17.89
C TRP A 18 -6.59 0.59 -18.32
N LEU A 19 -6.40 -0.01 -19.50
CA LEU A 19 -7.26 -1.11 -19.97
C LEU A 19 -7.15 -2.35 -19.08
N ILE A 20 -5.94 -2.72 -18.67
CA ILE A 20 -5.69 -3.83 -17.73
C ILE A 20 -6.36 -3.53 -16.39
N GLY A 21 -6.21 -2.31 -15.87
CA GLY A 21 -6.84 -1.87 -14.62
C GLY A 21 -8.37 -2.01 -14.66
N LYS A 22 -9.01 -1.60 -15.76
CA LYS A 22 -10.46 -1.80 -15.96
C LYS A 22 -10.87 -3.27 -15.96
N ARG A 23 -10.08 -4.12 -16.64
CA ARG A 23 -10.35 -5.57 -16.71
C ARG A 23 -10.18 -6.24 -15.36
N LEU A 24 -9.18 -5.82 -14.58
CA LEU A 24 -8.90 -6.31 -13.24
C LEU A 24 -9.99 -5.88 -12.25
N LYS A 25 -10.44 -4.62 -12.31
CA LYS A 25 -11.60 -4.10 -11.54
C LYS A 25 -12.83 -4.98 -11.73
N LYS A 26 -13.17 -5.28 -13.00
CA LYS A 26 -14.31 -6.14 -13.35
C LYS A 26 -14.13 -7.59 -12.88
N ARG A 27 -12.92 -8.14 -12.92
CA ARG A 27 -12.65 -9.54 -12.53
C ARG A 27 -12.68 -9.77 -11.02
N HIS A 28 -12.15 -8.82 -10.23
CA HIS A 28 -12.04 -8.95 -8.78
C HIS A 28 -13.22 -8.35 -8.02
N ASN A 29 -14.27 -7.91 -8.72
CA ASN A 29 -15.48 -7.33 -8.14
C ASN A 29 -15.17 -6.20 -7.13
N LEU A 30 -14.14 -5.42 -7.43
CA LEU A 30 -13.73 -4.28 -6.61
C LEU A 30 -14.87 -3.25 -6.62
N LYS A 31 -15.11 -2.60 -5.46
CA LYS A 31 -16.09 -1.51 -5.35
C LYS A 31 -15.82 -0.43 -6.40
N ASP A 32 -16.84 0.37 -6.71
CA ASP A 32 -16.70 1.35 -7.78
C ASP A 32 -15.55 2.34 -7.56
N ASP A 33 -15.23 2.63 -6.30
CA ASP A 33 -13.96 3.20 -5.89
C ASP A 33 -13.01 2.13 -5.33
N VAL A 34 -12.02 1.75 -6.14
CA VAL A 34 -10.90 0.87 -5.72
C VAL A 34 -10.17 1.42 -4.49
N ARG A 35 -10.18 2.75 -4.36
CA ARG A 35 -9.65 3.48 -3.21
C ARG A 35 -10.39 3.14 -1.91
N GLU A 36 -11.70 2.97 -1.98
CA GLU A 36 -12.52 2.62 -0.82
C GLU A 36 -12.20 1.20 -0.32
N SER A 37 -12.02 0.25 -1.25
CA SER A 37 -11.55 -1.09 -0.90
C SER A 37 -10.19 -1.05 -0.20
N LEU A 38 -9.25 -0.22 -0.67
CA LEU A 38 -7.96 -0.04 -0.01
C LEU A 38 -8.12 0.53 1.41
N TYR A 39 -9.01 1.50 1.62
CA TYR A 39 -9.27 2.08 2.94
C TYR A 39 -9.91 1.07 3.90
N ASP A 40 -10.85 0.26 3.41
CA ASP A 40 -11.51 -0.79 4.18
C ASP A 40 -10.49 -1.84 4.67
N GLU A 41 -9.59 -2.27 3.79
CA GLU A 41 -8.52 -3.21 4.14
C GLU A 41 -7.53 -2.58 5.14
N CYS A 42 -7.12 -1.32 4.92
CA CYS A 42 -6.26 -0.60 5.86
C CYS A 42 -6.91 -0.46 7.25
N ASN A 43 -8.20 -0.16 7.30
CA ASN A 43 -8.95 -0.08 8.55
C ASN A 43 -9.09 -1.45 9.23
N THR A 44 -9.30 -2.51 8.45
CA THR A 44 -9.36 -3.89 8.95
C THR A 44 -8.03 -4.30 9.56
N TRP A 45 -6.92 -3.98 8.91
CA TRP A 45 -5.57 -4.20 9.43
C TRP A 45 -5.32 -3.46 10.74
N VAL A 46 -5.65 -2.16 10.79
CA VAL A 46 -5.53 -1.35 12.02
C VAL A 46 -6.40 -1.90 13.15
N ARG A 47 -7.61 -2.35 12.85
CA ARG A 47 -8.48 -3.02 13.84
C ARG A 47 -7.82 -4.29 14.37
N ALA A 48 -7.24 -5.13 13.52
CA ALA A 48 -6.55 -6.35 13.94
C ALA A 48 -5.39 -6.05 14.91
N ILE A 49 -4.59 -5.02 14.63
CA ILE A 49 -3.52 -4.56 15.52
C ILE A 49 -4.08 -4.03 16.84
N ASN A 50 -5.12 -3.19 16.78
CA ASN A 50 -5.74 -2.62 17.98
C ASN A 50 -6.39 -3.68 18.88
N THR A 51 -7.02 -4.72 18.29
CA THR A 51 -7.56 -5.85 19.05
C THR A 51 -6.47 -6.61 19.79
N LYS A 52 -5.27 -6.69 19.21
CA LYS A 52 -4.10 -7.28 19.87
C LYS A 52 -3.49 -6.35 20.92
N GLY A 53 -3.71 -5.04 20.81
CA GLY A 53 -3.21 -4.02 21.74
C GLY A 53 -1.72 -3.73 21.63
N THR A 54 -1.07 -4.19 20.55
CA THR A 54 0.38 -4.15 20.36
C THR A 54 0.80 -3.10 19.33
N LYS A 55 2.10 -2.75 19.30
CA LYS A 55 2.64 -1.77 18.34
C LYS A 55 2.60 -2.29 16.89
N PHE A 56 2.87 -3.58 16.72
CA PHE A 56 2.82 -4.29 15.44
C PHE A 56 1.87 -5.49 15.56
N LEU A 57 1.47 -6.09 14.43
CA LEU A 57 0.76 -7.36 14.49
C LEU A 57 1.64 -8.46 15.11
N GLY A 58 2.96 -8.38 14.93
CA GLY A 58 3.94 -9.25 15.57
C GLY A 58 4.06 -9.10 17.09
N GLY A 59 3.55 -8.02 17.69
CA GLY A 59 3.72 -7.71 19.12
C GLY A 59 4.66 -6.52 19.32
N ASP A 60 5.73 -6.74 20.07
CA ASP A 60 6.79 -5.75 20.33
C ASP A 60 7.66 -5.48 19.12
N GLY A 61 7.86 -6.51 18.28
CA GLY A 61 8.59 -6.43 17.01
C GLY A 61 7.67 -6.71 15.82
N PRO A 62 8.03 -6.21 14.62
CA PRO A 62 7.30 -6.51 13.40
C PRO A 62 7.50 -7.97 12.97
N ASN A 63 6.45 -8.62 12.48
CA ASN A 63 6.54 -9.96 11.90
C ASN A 63 6.49 -9.92 10.36
N LEU A 64 6.50 -11.10 9.74
CA LEU A 64 6.39 -11.25 8.28
C LEU A 64 5.11 -10.63 7.69
N ALA A 65 3.99 -10.67 8.43
CA ALA A 65 2.75 -10.08 7.97
C ALA A 65 2.82 -8.55 8.00
N ASP A 66 3.39 -7.97 9.06
CA ASP A 66 3.65 -6.54 9.12
C ASP A 66 4.56 -6.08 7.97
N LEU A 67 5.62 -6.85 7.68
CA LEU A 67 6.55 -6.55 6.60
C LEU A 67 5.87 -6.65 5.22
N ALA A 68 5.02 -7.65 5.01
CA ALA A 68 4.28 -7.81 3.76
C ALA A 68 3.35 -6.62 3.50
N VAL A 69 2.55 -6.21 4.51
CA VAL A 69 1.63 -5.07 4.38
C VAL A 69 2.41 -3.76 4.20
N TYR A 70 3.53 -3.58 4.91
CA TYR A 70 4.40 -2.43 4.74
C TYR A 70 5.02 -2.38 3.34
N GLY A 71 5.45 -3.52 2.79
CA GLY A 71 5.97 -3.60 1.42
C GLY A 71 4.95 -3.15 0.37
N VAL A 72 3.69 -3.55 0.52
CA VAL A 72 2.62 -3.10 -0.38
C VAL A 72 2.38 -1.60 -0.26
N LEU A 73 2.25 -1.07 0.96
CA LEU A 73 1.97 0.36 1.18
C LEU A 73 3.14 1.27 0.80
N SER A 74 4.38 0.82 0.99
CA SER A 74 5.57 1.58 0.58
C SER A 74 5.72 1.69 -0.94
N SER A 75 5.22 0.71 -1.70
CA SER A 75 5.22 0.78 -3.17
C SER A 75 4.33 1.90 -3.74
N ILE A 76 3.34 2.34 -2.97
CA ILE A 76 2.43 3.43 -3.33
C ILE A 76 2.74 4.72 -2.56
N GLU A 77 3.79 4.74 -1.74
CA GLU A 77 4.23 5.94 -1.02
C GLU A 77 4.60 7.05 -2.03
N GLY A 78 4.02 8.24 -1.85
CA GLY A 78 4.19 9.38 -2.76
C GLY A 78 3.07 9.55 -3.78
N CYS A 79 2.22 8.55 -3.98
CA CYS A 79 1.00 8.67 -4.79
C CYS A 79 -0.14 9.32 -3.99
N ASP A 80 -1.11 9.92 -4.68
CA ASP A 80 -2.30 10.50 -4.01
C ASP A 80 -3.15 9.42 -3.31
N ALA A 81 -3.10 8.17 -3.78
CA ALA A 81 -3.73 7.04 -3.09
C ALA A 81 -3.19 6.85 -1.66
N PHE A 82 -1.88 7.02 -1.45
CA PHE A 82 -1.26 6.86 -0.14
C PHE A 82 -1.60 8.03 0.78
N LYS A 83 -1.63 9.27 0.27
CA LYS A 83 -2.08 10.43 1.05
C LYS A 83 -3.50 10.23 1.57
N ASP A 84 -4.43 9.86 0.70
CA ASP A 84 -5.79 9.60 1.14
C ASP A 84 -5.88 8.43 2.12
N CYS A 85 -5.05 7.37 1.99
CA CYS A 85 -5.01 6.31 2.99
C CYS A 85 -4.62 6.84 4.37
N LEU A 86 -3.65 7.76 4.45
CA LEU A 86 -3.25 8.37 5.72
C LEU A 86 -4.32 9.30 6.30
N ASP A 87 -5.05 10.01 5.45
CA ASP A 87 -6.08 10.97 5.88
C ASP A 87 -7.39 10.28 6.26
N ARG A 88 -7.76 9.21 5.55
CA ARG A 88 -9.05 8.51 5.72
C ARG A 88 -8.97 7.32 6.66
N THR A 89 -7.79 6.88 7.05
CA THR A 89 -7.60 5.73 7.95
C THR A 89 -6.56 6.02 9.03
N LYS A 90 -6.59 5.26 10.12
CA LYS A 90 -5.63 5.41 11.23
C LYS A 90 -4.32 4.63 11.01
N ILE A 91 -4.02 4.22 9.77
CA ILE A 91 -2.88 3.34 9.47
C ILE A 91 -1.52 4.04 9.61
N GLY A 92 -1.49 5.37 9.53
CA GLY A 92 -0.26 6.16 9.54
C GLY A 92 0.65 5.87 10.74
N LYS A 93 0.09 5.78 11.95
CA LYS A 93 0.89 5.51 13.17
C LYS A 93 1.68 4.20 13.06
N TRP A 94 1.02 3.13 12.60
CA TRP A 94 1.65 1.84 12.38
C TRP A 94 2.63 1.89 11.20
N TYR A 95 2.26 2.55 10.10
CA TYR A 95 3.11 2.67 8.91
C TYR A 95 4.44 3.35 9.21
N PHE A 96 4.43 4.49 9.91
CA PHE A 96 5.67 5.19 10.28
C PHE A 96 6.49 4.40 11.29
N SER A 97 5.84 3.68 12.21
CA SER A 97 6.53 2.75 13.13
C SER A 97 7.22 1.61 12.37
N MET A 98 6.59 1.08 11.32
CA MET A 98 7.17 0.07 10.44
C MET A 98 8.33 0.63 9.62
N LYS A 99 8.16 1.83 9.06
CA LYS A 99 9.21 2.52 8.30
C LYS A 99 10.47 2.72 9.15
N GLU A 100 10.31 3.14 10.40
CA GLU A 100 11.42 3.27 11.34
C GLU A 100 12.08 1.91 11.64
N ALA A 101 11.30 0.87 11.96
CA ALA A 101 11.81 -0.46 12.27
C ALA A 101 12.59 -1.09 11.10
N VAL A 102 12.10 -0.90 9.87
CA VAL A 102 12.77 -1.37 8.65
C VAL A 102 14.04 -0.57 8.36
N THR A 103 14.01 0.76 8.52
CA THR A 103 15.19 1.62 8.31
C THR A 103 16.30 1.30 9.34
N GLN A 104 15.92 1.01 10.58
CA GLN A 104 16.84 0.59 11.63
C GLN A 104 17.32 -0.86 11.50
N HIS A 105 16.96 -1.56 10.41
CA HIS A 105 17.34 -2.96 10.16
C HIS A 105 17.03 -3.90 11.33
N GLN A 106 15.93 -3.67 12.05
CA GLN A 106 15.62 -4.46 13.26
C GLN A 106 15.39 -5.96 12.97
N GLY A 107 15.19 -6.34 11.70
CA GLY A 107 15.13 -7.75 11.25
C GLY A 107 16.47 -8.38 10.89
N ALA A 108 17.60 -7.66 10.97
CA ALA A 108 18.94 -8.16 10.64
C ALA A 108 19.77 -8.56 11.87
N ARG A 109 19.12 -8.76 13.02
CA ARG A 109 19.74 -9.26 14.26
C ARG A 109 19.41 -10.71 14.51
#